data_AF-A0A3B9Z2F5-F1
#
_entry.id   AF-A0A3B9Z2F5-F1
#
_cell.length_a   1.000
_cell.length_b   1.000
_cell.length_c   1.000
_cell.angle_alpha   90.00
_cell.angle_beta   90.00
_cell.angle_gamma   90.00
#
_symmetry.space_group_name_H-M   'P 1'
#
loop_
_entity.id
_entity.type
_entity.pdbx_description
1 polymer ?
#
loop_
_entity_poly.entity_id
_entity_poly.type
_entity_poly.pdbx_seq_one_letter_code
_entity_poly.pdbx_strand_id
1 'polypeptide(L)' 'MHHVVWLSRGGDNDRTNLMVLCPNHHAIVHRDDAPFDYGSLAFSFANGSVEALRLNLHLPGIA' A
#
# COMPACT_ATOMS: atom_id res chain seq x y z
N MET A 1 -3.62 -7.06 6.82
CA MET A 1 -2.52 -7.24 5.86
C MET A 1 -3.14 -7.16 4.48
N HIS A 2 -2.53 -6.38 3.60
CA HIS A 2 -3.05 -6.00 2.30
C HIS A 2 -1.97 -6.24 1.24
N HIS A 3 -2.33 -6.86 0.11
CA HIS A 3 -1.44 -6.92 -1.05
C HIS A 3 -1.54 -5.63 -1.84
N VAL A 4 -0.44 -4.90 -1.99
CA VAL A 4 -0.37 -3.64 -2.75
C VAL A 4 -0.74 -3.88 -4.22
N VAL A 5 -0.16 -4.91 -4.82
CA VAL A 5 -0.58 -5.49 -6.09
C VAL A 5 -1.40 -6.73 -5.79
N TRP A 6 -2.69 -6.67 -6.14
CA TRP A 6 -3.64 -7.75 -5.93
C TRP A 6 -3.19 -9.07 -6.56
N LEU A 7 -3.36 -10.20 -5.85
CA LEU A 7 -3.06 -11.53 -6.38
C LEU A 7 -3.83 -11.86 -7.66
N SER A 8 -5.11 -11.45 -7.74
CA SER A 8 -5.95 -11.64 -8.93
C SER A 8 -5.49 -10.82 -10.14
N ARG A 9 -4.59 -9.84 -9.92
CA ARG A 9 -4.02 -8.97 -10.94
C ARG A 9 -2.53 -9.25 -11.17
N GLY A 10 -2.05 -10.42 -10.75
CA GLY A 10 -0.67 -10.87 -10.96
C GLY A 10 0.33 -10.43 -9.89
N GLY A 11 -0.14 -9.89 -8.76
CA GLY A 11 0.71 -9.69 -7.60
C GLY A 11 1.21 -11.00 -7.00
N ASP A 12 2.35 -10.96 -6.33
CA ASP A 12 2.94 -12.11 -5.64
C ASP A 12 2.70 -12.06 -4.12
N ASN A 13 3.23 -13.06 -3.41
CA ASN A 13 3.18 -13.12 -1.94
C ASN A 13 4.50 -12.67 -1.29
N ASP A 14 5.34 -11.91 -2.01
CA ASP A 14 6.57 -11.39 -1.42
C ASP A 14 6.27 -10.33 -0.37
N ARG A 15 7.14 -10.21 0.63
CA ARG A 15 7.01 -9.22 1.69
C ARG A 15 6.95 -7.79 1.16
N THR A 16 7.61 -7.50 0.03
CA THR A 16 7.57 -6.18 -0.58
C THR A 16 6.21 -5.83 -1.17
N ASN A 17 5.37 -6.81 -1.44
CA ASN A 17 4.00 -6.61 -1.92
C ASN A 17 2.98 -6.51 -0.78
N LEU A 18 3.40 -6.56 0.49
CA LEU A 18 2.52 -6.64 1.64
C LEU A 18 2.54 -5.36 2.49
N MET A 19 1.38 -4.81 2.81
CA MET A 19 1.21 -3.67 3.69
C MET A 19 0.41 -4.03 4.95
N VAL A 20 0.86 -3.55 6.11
CA VAL A 20 0.08 -3.62 7.35
C VAL A 20 -0.75 -2.35 7.48
N LEU A 21 -2.06 -2.51 7.38
CA LEU A 21 -3.04 -1.42 7.49
C LEU A 21 -4.04 -1.74 8.61
N CYS A 22 -4.53 -0.71 9.29
CA CYS A 22 -5.68 -0.87 10.19
C CYS A 22 -6.98 -1.09 9.37
N PRO A 23 -8.07 -1.60 9.98
CA PRO A 23 -9.30 -1.91 9.27
C PRO A 23 -9.87 -0.75 8.44
N ASN A 24 -9.79 0.49 8.95
CA ASN A 24 -10.31 1.67 8.26
C ASN A 24 -9.52 1.96 6.98
N HIS A 25 -8.19 2.06 7.05
CA HIS A 25 -7.35 2.31 5.87
C HIS A 25 -7.46 1.15 4.88
N HIS A 26 -7.55 -0.09 5.36
CA HIS A 26 -7.71 -1.25 4.50
C HIS A 26 -8.99 -1.17 3.65
N ALA A 27 -10.11 -0.78 4.27
CA ALA A 27 -11.36 -0.61 3.56
C ALA A 27 -11.33 0.54 2.54
N ILE A 28 -10.66 1.66 2.87
CA ILE A 28 -10.55 2.81 1.96
C ILE A 28 -9.65 2.48 0.77
N VAL A 29 -8.48 1.86 0.98
CA VAL A 29 -7.58 1.44 -0.11
C VAL A 29 -8.32 0.52 -1.09
N HIS A 30 -9.11 -0.44 -0.59
CA HIS A 30 -9.91 -1.31 -1.44
C HIS A 30 -11.04 -0.58 -2.17
N ARG A 31 -11.72 0.37 -1.51
CA ARG A 31 -12.80 1.15 -2.12
C ARG A 31 -12.31 2.03 -3.26
N ASP A 32 -11.17 2.69 -3.05
CA ASP A 32 -10.62 3.68 -3.98
C ASP A 32 -9.68 3.04 -5.02
N ASP A 33 -9.38 1.75 -4.90
CA ASP A 33 -8.29 1.07 -5.63
C ASP A 33 -6.99 1.90 -5.55
N ALA A 34 -6.69 2.39 -4.35
CA ALA A 34 -5.70 3.43 -4.12
C ALA A 34 -4.29 2.93 -4.52
N PRO A 35 -3.59 3.56 -5.48
CA PRO A 35 -2.25 3.15 -5.85
C PRO A 35 -1.25 3.47 -4.74
N PHE A 36 -0.35 2.53 -4.48
CA PHE A 36 0.83 2.75 -3.67
C PHE A 36 2.02 3.07 -4.59
N ASP A 37 2.66 4.21 -4.36
CA ASP A 37 3.90 4.55 -5.04
C ASP A 37 5.10 4.16 -4.16
N TYR A 38 5.89 3.19 -4.62
CA TYR A 38 7.10 2.73 -3.93
C TYR A 38 8.22 3.77 -3.92
N GLY A 39 8.20 4.76 -4.80
CA GLY A 39 9.17 5.86 -4.82
C GLY A 39 8.93 6.87 -3.71
N SER A 40 7.67 7.25 -3.47
CA SER A 40 7.27 8.16 -2.39
C SER A 40 6.83 7.46 -1.10
N LEU A 41 6.71 6.13 -1.12
CA LEU A 41 6.16 5.30 -0.04
C LEU A 41 4.79 5.78 0.45
N ALA A 42 3.89 6.13 -0.47
CA ALA A 42 2.58 6.71 -0.13
C ALA A 42 1.43 6.15 -0.96
N PHE A 43 0.24 6.12 -0.35
CA PHE A 43 -1.02 5.90 -1.05
C PHE A 43 -1.60 7.23 -1.53
N SER A 44 -2.14 7.24 -2.75
CA SER A 44 -2.93 8.36 -3.28
C SER A 44 -4.40 7.98 -3.32
N PHE A 45 -5.27 8.82 -2.77
CA PHE A 45 -6.72 8.56 -2.69
C PHE A 45 -7.51 9.44 -3.65
N ALA A 46 -8.74 9.04 -3.97
CA ALA A 46 -9.56 9.71 -5.00
C ALA A 46 -9.94 11.16 -4.63
N ASN A 47 -9.94 11.50 -3.34
CA ASN A 47 -10.17 12.85 -2.82
C ASN A 47 -8.93 13.76 -2.90
N GLY A 48 -7.81 13.28 -3.44
CA GLY A 48 -6.55 14.00 -3.52
C GLY A 48 -5.69 13.94 -2.25
N SER A 49 -6.12 13.23 -1.20
CA SER A 49 -5.25 13.01 -0.04
C SER A 49 -4.13 12.03 -0.38
N VAL A 50 -2.96 12.28 0.19
CA VAL A 50 -1.79 11.40 0.08
C VAL A 50 -1.36 11.02 1.47
N GLU A 51 -1.26 9.72 1.74
CA GLU A 51 -0.85 9.22 3.05
C GLU A 51 0.42 8.37 2.93
N ALA A 52 1.50 8.87 3.54
CA ALA A 52 2.78 8.20 3.57
C ALA A 52 2.81 7.03 4.58
N LEU A 53 3.53 5.98 4.21
CA LEU A 53 3.90 4.88 5.09
C LEU A 53 4.68 5.43 6.29
N ARG A 54 4.17 5.17 7.50
CA ARG A 54 4.78 5.69 8.73
C ARG A 54 5.89 4.80 9.28
N LEU A 55 5.83 3.49 9.02
CA LEU A 55 6.80 2.51 9.51
C LEU A 55 7.25 1.63 8.35
N ASN A 56 8.43 1.94 7.79
CA ASN A 56 9.07 1.08 6.82
C ASN A 56 10.09 0.16 7.51
N LEU A 57 9.72 -1.10 7.70
CA LEU A 57 10.60 -2.12 8.30
C LEU A 57 10.86 -3.31 7.36
N HIS A 58 10.38 -3.25 6.12
CA HIS A 58 10.41 -4.40 5.21
C HIS A 58 10.60 -4.04 3.73
N LEU A 59 10.32 -2.80 3.30
CA LEU A 59 10.58 -2.39 1.93
C LEU A 59 12.06 -1.99 1.79
N PRO A 60 12.77 -2.52 0.79
CA PRO A 60 14.16 -2.18 0.55
C PRO A 60 14.30 -0.74 0.04
N GLY A 61 15.43 -0.11 0.34
CA GLY A 61 15.89 1.08 -0.41
C GLY A 61 15.57 2.45 0.19
N ILE A 62 14.86 2.54 1.33
CA ILE A 62 14.71 3.81 2.07
C ILE A 62 14.71 3.50 3.58
N ALA A 63 15.86 3.71 4.22
CA ALA A 63 16.05 3.71 5.68
C ALA A 63 16.54 5.09 6.12
#